data_AF-A0A8X6XGA0-F1
#
_entry.id   AF-A0A8X6XGA0-F1
#
_cell.length_a   1.000
_cell.length_b   1.000
_cell.length_c   1.000
_cell.angle_alpha   90.00
_cell.angle_beta   90.00
_cell.angle_gamma   90.00
#
_symmetry.space_group_name_H-M   'P 1'
#
loop_
_entity.id
_entity.type
_entity.pdbx_description
1 polymer ?
#
loop_
_entity_poly.entity_id
_entity_poly.type
_entity_poly.pdbx_seq_one_letter_code
_entity_poly.pdbx_strand_id
1 'polypeptide(L)'
;MGAYLCIAANGVLPSVSKRIILQVNFRPKIRVPNQLVGAASGSDVVLECRLEASPSPLTSWIRSEGIMLLNNRKYDITEEKNGYKINMKIKIYGLSEKDFGSYKCVAKNTLGEKEGFIRLYEIPPPTANPKVTQHYEVYLPRLRGK
;
A
#
# COMPACT_ATOMS: atom_id res chain seq x y z
N MET A 1 11.34 -16.48 -7.97
CA MET A 1 12.80 -16.32 -8.16
C MET A 1 13.46 -17.52 -7.52
N GLY A 2 14.44 -18.13 -8.17
CA GLY A 2 15.00 -19.38 -7.67
C GLY A 2 16.30 -19.76 -8.37
N ALA A 3 17.07 -20.60 -7.69
CA ALA A 3 18.24 -21.23 -8.27
C ALA A 3 17.86 -22.60 -8.85
N TYR A 4 18.25 -22.82 -10.09
CA TYR A 4 18.17 -24.11 -10.76
C TYR A 4 19.58 -24.68 -10.87
N LEU A 5 19.72 -25.98 -10.68
CA LEU A 5 21.00 -26.67 -10.81
C LEU A 5 20.90 -27.64 -11.98
N CYS A 6 21.70 -27.41 -13.03
CA CYS A 6 21.86 -28.35 -14.13
C CYS A 6 23.05 -29.26 -13.80
N ILE A 7 22.85 -30.58 -13.82
CA ILE A 7 23.88 -31.58 -13.55
C ILE A 7 24.02 -32.44 -14.81
N ALA A 8 25.27 -32.62 -15.28
CA ALA A 8 25.59 -33.52 -16.38
C ALA A 8 26.52 -34.63 -15.87
N ALA A 9 26.14 -35.87 -16.15
CA ALA A 9 26.85 -37.07 -15.73
C ALA A 9 26.87 -38.09 -16.88
N ASN A 10 28.01 -38.74 -17.12
CA ASN A 10 28.17 -39.82 -18.09
C ASN A 10 28.53 -41.16 -17.42
N GLY A 11 28.28 -41.29 -16.11
CA GLY A 11 28.64 -42.46 -15.32
C GLY A 11 30.09 -42.47 -14.81
N VAL A 12 30.94 -41.55 -15.27
CA VAL A 12 32.31 -41.36 -14.75
C VAL A 12 32.32 -40.16 -13.81
N LEU A 13 32.97 -40.32 -12.64
CA LEU A 13 33.04 -39.27 -11.62
C LEU A 13 34.22 -38.32 -11.85
N PRO A 14 34.10 -37.04 -11.45
CA PRO A 14 32.91 -36.40 -10.88
C PRO A 14 31.93 -35.92 -11.97
N SER A 15 30.64 -35.90 -11.64
CA SER A 15 29.65 -35.20 -12.47
C SER A 15 29.88 -33.69 -12.40
N VAL A 16 29.57 -32.98 -13.48
CA VAL A 16 29.67 -31.52 -13.54
C VAL A 16 28.31 -30.90 -13.27
N SER A 17 28.29 -29.72 -12.65
CA SER A 17 27.05 -28.98 -12.45
C SER A 17 27.22 -27.48 -12.67
N LYS A 18 26.12 -26.81 -13.03
CA LYS A 18 26.05 -25.36 -13.17
C LYS A 18 24.80 -24.82 -12.51
N ARG A 19 24.98 -23.87 -11.60
CA ARG A 19 23.89 -23.12 -10.96
C ARG A 19 23.43 -21.98 -11.88
N ILE A 20 22.13 -21.89 -12.09
CA ILE A 20 21.46 -20.87 -12.90
C ILE A 20 20.50 -20.11 -11.99
N ILE A 21 20.62 -18.79 -11.91
CA ILE A 21 19.72 -17.95 -11.12
C ILE A 21 18.64 -17.41 -12.05
N LEU A 22 17.39 -17.85 -11.87
CA LEU A 22 16.25 -17.33 -12.62
C LEU A 22 15.60 -16.17 -11.85
N GLN A 23 15.73 -14.98 -12.42
CA GLN A 23 15.07 -13.76 -11.94
C GLN A 23 13.85 -13.44 -12.81
N VAL A 24 12.71 -13.20 -12.18
CA VAL A 24 11.46 -12.83 -12.86
C VAL A 24 11.19 -11.37 -12.56
N ASN A 25 11.22 -10.53 -13.60
CA ASN A 25 10.95 -9.11 -13.49
C ASN A 25 9.49 -8.82 -13.88
N PHE A 26 8.85 -7.90 -13.17
CA PHE A 26 7.48 -7.46 -13.38
C PHE A 26 7.26 -6.02 -12.87
N ARG A 27 6.26 -5.35 -13.44
CA ARG A 27 5.85 -3.99 -13.02
C ARG A 27 5.36 -3.96 -11.57
N PRO A 28 5.51 -2.84 -10.85
CA PRO A 28 5.04 -2.74 -9.47
C PRO A 28 3.54 -2.99 -9.35
N LYS A 29 3.14 -3.74 -8.32
CA LYS A 29 1.75 -3.96 -7.94
C LYS A 29 1.56 -3.42 -6.53
N ILE A 30 0.60 -2.51 -6.33
CA ILE A 30 0.30 -1.92 -5.03
C ILE A 30 -1.06 -2.42 -4.55
N ARG A 31 -1.14 -2.79 -3.28
CA ARG A 31 -2.36 -3.04 -2.51
C ARG A 31 -2.38 -2.12 -1.31
N VAL A 32 -3.51 -1.46 -1.11
CA VAL A 32 -3.75 -0.55 0.00
C VAL A 32 -4.76 -1.22 0.93
N PRO A 33 -4.36 -1.73 2.11
CA PRO A 33 -5.28 -2.43 3.01
C PRO A 33 -6.45 -1.55 3.45
N ASN A 34 -6.18 -0.26 3.75
CA ASN A 34 -7.17 0.71 4.18
C ASN A 34 -7.12 1.94 3.26
N GLN A 35 -8.06 2.02 2.32
CA GLN A 35 -8.14 3.16 1.38
C GLN A 35 -8.77 4.41 2.01
N LEU A 36 -9.52 4.24 3.09
CA LEU A 36 -10.19 5.31 3.83
C LEU A 36 -9.86 5.15 5.31
N VAL A 37 -9.14 6.13 5.87
CA VAL A 37 -8.64 6.12 7.25
C VAL A 37 -9.21 7.32 7.97
N GLY A 38 -9.90 7.09 9.09
CA GLY A 38 -10.42 8.15 9.94
C GLY A 38 -9.54 8.31 11.18
N ALA A 39 -9.26 9.55 11.57
CA ALA A 39 -8.51 9.85 12.78
C ALA A 39 -8.98 11.17 13.40
N ALA A 40 -8.82 11.31 14.72
CA ALA A 40 -9.15 12.56 15.42
C ALA A 40 -8.04 13.59 15.24
N SER A 41 -8.39 14.89 15.26
CA SER A 41 -7.38 15.95 15.34
C SER A 41 -6.49 15.79 16.57
N GLY A 42 -5.20 16.11 16.42
CA GLY A 42 -4.17 15.93 17.45
C GLY A 42 -3.66 14.50 17.64
N SER A 43 -4.31 13.48 17.06
CA SER A 43 -3.85 12.09 17.16
C SER A 43 -2.75 11.76 16.15
N ASP A 44 -2.08 10.62 16.35
CA ASP A 44 -1.15 10.04 15.37
C ASP A 44 -1.88 9.03 14.48
N VAL A 45 -1.49 8.92 13.21
CA VAL A 45 -2.03 7.92 12.29
C VAL A 45 -0.94 7.25 11.47
N VAL A 46 -1.16 5.99 11.10
CA VAL A 46 -0.26 5.23 10.20
C VAL A 46 -1.02 4.88 8.93
N LEU A 47 -0.46 5.24 7.78
CA LEU A 47 -0.94 4.82 6.47
C LEU A 47 -0.02 3.73 5.92
N GLU A 48 -0.60 2.70 5.28
CA GLU A 48 0.13 1.50 4.84
C GLU A 48 -0.14 1.20 3.36
N CYS A 49 0.92 0.92 2.60
CA CYS A 49 0.87 0.36 1.26
C CYS A 49 1.73 -0.90 1.17
N ARG A 50 1.12 -2.02 0.73
CA ARG A 50 1.82 -3.28 0.46
C ARG A 50 2.05 -3.39 -1.03
N LEU A 51 3.28 -3.58 -1.46
CA LEU A 51 3.59 -3.68 -2.88
C LEU A 51 4.53 -4.83 -3.22
N GLU A 52 4.42 -5.28 -4.46
CA GLU A 52 5.25 -6.33 -5.03
C GLU A 52 5.91 -5.80 -6.31
N ALA A 53 7.23 -5.93 -6.42
CA ALA A 53 7.97 -5.44 -7.58
C ALA A 53 9.29 -6.19 -7.77
N SER A 54 9.68 -6.39 -9.03
CA SER A 54 11.01 -6.85 -9.40
C SER A 54 11.40 -6.29 -10.78
N PRO A 55 12.53 -5.58 -10.96
CA PRO A 55 13.54 -5.24 -9.96
C PRO A 55 13.00 -4.35 -8.82
N SER A 56 13.79 -4.19 -7.75
CA SER A 56 13.42 -3.34 -6.61
C SER A 56 13.04 -1.93 -7.11
N PRO A 57 11.88 -1.41 -6.73
CA PRO A 57 11.42 -0.10 -7.16
C PRO A 57 12.03 1.03 -6.32
N LEU A 58 12.03 2.23 -6.88
CA LEU A 58 12.05 3.48 -6.11
C LEU A 58 10.64 3.74 -5.59
N THR A 59 10.55 4.11 -4.32
CA THR A 59 9.30 4.28 -3.58
C THR A 59 9.18 5.68 -2.99
N SER A 60 7.97 6.23 -2.96
CA SER A 60 7.73 7.55 -2.38
C SER A 60 6.30 7.71 -1.86
N TRP A 61 6.14 8.59 -0.87
CA TRP A 61 4.85 9.09 -0.43
C TRP A 61 4.66 10.52 -0.96
N ILE A 62 3.48 10.82 -1.48
CA ILE A 62 3.15 12.09 -2.10
C ILE A 62 1.75 12.51 -1.64
N ARG A 63 1.54 13.79 -1.31
CA ARG A 63 0.18 14.35 -1.19
C ARG A 63 -0.48 14.46 -2.56
N SER A 64 -1.81 14.50 -2.61
CA SER A 64 -2.53 14.76 -3.88
C SER A 64 -2.14 16.07 -4.56
N GLU A 65 -1.63 17.04 -3.80
CA GLU A 65 -1.11 18.33 -4.29
C GLU A 65 0.28 18.22 -4.97
N GLY A 66 0.85 17.02 -5.07
CA GLY A 66 2.15 16.78 -5.69
C GLY A 66 3.36 16.96 -4.76
N ILE A 67 3.12 17.27 -3.47
CA ILE A 67 4.18 17.44 -2.48
C ILE A 67 4.72 16.08 -2.04
N MET A 68 6.00 15.81 -2.33
CA MET A 68 6.69 14.62 -1.84
C MET A 68 6.94 14.71 -0.34
N LEU A 69 6.60 13.64 0.39
CA LEU A 69 6.77 13.54 1.83
C LEU A 69 8.10 12.86 2.15
N LEU A 70 8.85 13.46 3.08
CA LEU A 70 10.14 12.99 3.55
C LEU A 70 10.13 12.87 5.07
N ASN A 71 11.03 12.04 5.59
CA ASN A 71 11.24 11.89 7.03
C ASN A 71 11.57 13.23 7.70
N ASN A 72 10.80 13.58 8.73
CA ASN A 72 10.99 14.77 9.54
C ASN A 72 10.25 14.63 10.89
N ARG A 73 10.09 15.72 11.65
CA ARG A 73 9.35 15.68 12.93
C ARG A 73 7.85 15.33 12.79
N LYS A 74 7.28 15.57 11.61
CA LYS A 74 5.85 15.35 11.30
C LYS A 74 5.59 13.97 10.71
N TYR A 75 6.52 13.46 9.89
CA TYR A 75 6.40 12.23 9.13
C TYR A 75 7.53 11.25 9.47
N ASP A 76 7.16 10.02 9.80
CA ASP A 76 8.06 8.88 9.96
C ASP A 76 7.69 7.80 8.93
N ILE A 77 8.51 7.72 7.89
CA ILE A 77 8.39 6.87 6.71
C ILE A 77 9.33 5.69 6.89
N THR A 78 8.75 4.50 6.90
CA THR A 78 9.45 3.23 7.06
C THR A 78 9.13 2.28 5.90
N GLU A 79 10.13 1.48 5.53
CA GLU A 79 10.02 0.48 4.49
C GLU A 79 10.58 -0.87 4.96
N GLU A 80 9.74 -1.89 4.98
CA GLU A 80 10.15 -3.26 5.28
C GLU A 80 10.22 -4.05 3.96
N LYS A 81 11.36 -4.67 3.65
CA LYS A 81 11.58 -5.44 2.41
C LYS A 81 11.75 -6.92 2.70
N ASN A 82 10.97 -7.76 2.04
CA ASN A 82 11.08 -9.22 2.08
C ASN A 82 11.03 -9.78 0.65
N GLY A 83 12.21 -9.99 0.06
CA GLY A 83 12.35 -10.40 -1.33
C GLY A 83 11.77 -9.35 -2.29
N TYR A 84 10.76 -9.73 -3.07
CA TYR A 84 10.06 -8.84 -4.01
C TYR A 84 8.88 -8.09 -3.36
N LYS A 85 8.58 -8.36 -2.08
CA LYS A 85 7.52 -7.71 -1.33
C LYS A 85 8.09 -6.55 -0.52
N ILE A 86 7.40 -5.43 -0.54
CA ILE A 86 7.77 -4.21 0.18
C ILE A 86 6.53 -3.70 0.92
N ASN A 87 6.69 -3.40 2.20
CA ASN A 87 5.67 -2.78 3.02
C ASN A 87 6.09 -1.35 3.33
N MET A 88 5.37 -0.38 2.75
CA MET A 88 5.60 1.04 2.98
C MET A 88 4.62 1.52 4.05
N LYS A 89 5.15 2.20 5.08
CA LYS A 89 4.34 2.86 6.09
C LYS A 89 4.76 4.32 6.22
N ILE A 90 3.80 5.19 6.47
CA ILE A 90 4.05 6.57 6.92
C ILE A 90 3.22 6.81 8.17
N LYS A 91 3.91 7.13 9.27
CA LYS A 91 3.31 7.63 10.50
C LYS A 91 3.30 9.15 10.46
N ILE A 92 2.14 9.73 10.75
CA ILE A 92 1.91 11.18 10.77
C ILE A 92 1.58 11.56 12.21
N TYR A 93 2.41 12.41 12.80
CA TYR A 93 2.30 12.80 14.20
C TYR A 93 1.40 14.01 14.39
N GLY A 94 0.56 14.01 15.42
CA GLY A 94 -0.23 15.18 15.85
C GLY A 94 -1.02 15.83 14.71
N LEU A 95 -2.05 15.15 14.21
CA LEU A 95 -2.85 15.60 13.05
C LEU A 95 -3.41 17.01 13.22
N SER A 96 -3.34 17.79 12.17
CA SER A 96 -3.91 19.12 12.02
C SER A 96 -4.85 19.16 10.81
N GLU A 97 -5.63 20.23 10.65
CA GLU A 97 -6.54 20.38 9.51
C GLU A 97 -5.86 20.17 8.15
N LYS A 98 -4.58 20.58 8.03
CA LYS A 98 -3.78 20.45 6.81
C LYS A 98 -3.35 19.00 6.52
N ASP A 99 -3.48 18.11 7.49
CA ASP A 99 -3.10 16.70 7.34
C ASP A 99 -4.20 15.85 6.77
N PHE A 100 -5.45 16.28 6.91
CA PHE A 100 -6.56 15.59 6.26
C PHE A 100 -6.48 15.83 4.76
N GLY A 101 -6.41 14.74 4.01
CA GLY A 101 -6.15 14.82 2.58
C GLY A 101 -6.08 13.46 1.93
N SER A 102 -5.77 13.48 0.64
CA SER A 102 -5.42 12.28 -0.10
C SER A 102 -3.91 12.11 -0.12
N TYR A 103 -3.47 10.91 0.21
CA TYR A 103 -2.08 10.47 0.20
C TYR A 103 -1.91 9.42 -0.88
N LYS A 104 -0.75 9.45 -1.53
CA LYS A 104 -0.40 8.56 -2.62
C LYS A 104 0.93 7.90 -2.33
N CYS A 105 0.97 6.57 -2.33
CA CYS A 105 2.21 5.81 -2.35
C CYS A 105 2.52 5.46 -3.80
N VAL A 106 3.77 5.70 -4.23
CA VAL A 106 4.23 5.45 -5.59
C VAL A 106 5.36 4.44 -5.55
N ALA A 107 5.36 3.50 -6.49
CA ALA A 107 6.47 2.59 -6.74
C ALA A 107 6.80 2.58 -8.23
N LYS A 108 8.08 2.80 -8.54
CA LYS A 108 8.61 2.85 -9.91
C LYS A 108 9.80 1.93 -10.06
N ASN A 109 9.75 1.01 -11.01
CA ASN A 109 10.91 0.25 -11.45
C ASN A 109 11.15 0.43 -12.96
N THR A 110 12.17 -0.22 -13.49
CA THR A 110 12.54 -0.13 -14.92
C THR A 110 11.45 -0.59 -15.88
N LEU A 111 10.45 -1.34 -15.41
CA LEU A 111 9.35 -1.84 -16.23
C LEU A 111 8.10 -0.94 -16.16
N GLY A 112 7.99 -0.05 -15.18
CA GLY A 112 6.88 0.87 -15.06
C GLY A 112 6.66 1.41 -13.65
N GLU A 113 5.54 2.11 -13.51
CA GLU A 113 5.16 2.85 -12.31
C GLU A 113 3.75 2.46 -11.89
N LYS A 114 3.49 2.40 -10.58
CA LYS A 114 2.16 2.19 -10.02
C LYS A 114 1.97 3.04 -8.78
N GLU A 115 0.72 3.41 -8.55
CA GLU A 115 0.29 4.28 -7.45
C GLU A 115 -0.83 3.62 -6.66
N GLY A 116 -0.87 3.90 -5.35
CA GLY A 116 -1.98 3.56 -4.45
C GLY A 116 -2.43 4.81 -3.69
N PHE A 117 -3.73 4.92 -3.44
CA PHE A 117 -4.35 6.11 -2.85
C PHE A 117 -4.98 5.78 -1.51
N ILE A 118 -4.82 6.70 -0.54
CA ILE A 118 -5.41 6.63 0.81
C ILE A 118 -6.02 7.99 1.14
N ARG A 119 -7.29 8.03 1.50
CA ARG A 119 -7.96 9.23 2.00
C ARG A 119 -7.94 9.23 3.52
N LEU A 120 -7.31 10.23 4.11
CA LEU A 120 -7.34 10.51 5.55
C LEU A 120 -8.42 11.57 5.83
N TYR A 121 -9.38 11.27 6.70
CA TYR A 121 -10.47 12.19 7.07
C TYR A 121 -10.56 12.34 8.58
N GLU A 122 -11.10 13.49 9.01
CA GLU A 122 -11.28 13.79 10.43
C GLU A 122 -12.51 13.07 10.98
N ILE A 123 -12.34 12.37 12.10
CA ILE A 123 -13.46 11.83 12.87
C ILE A 123 -13.89 12.91 13.88
N PRO A 124 -15.13 13.41 13.81
CA PRO A 124 -15.61 14.37 14.79
C PRO A 124 -15.68 13.73 16.18
N PRO A 125 -15.49 14.53 17.26
CA PRO A 125 -15.65 14.01 18.61
C PRO A 125 -17.08 13.46 18.80
N PRO A 126 -17.24 12.40 19.61
CA PRO A 126 -18.56 11.87 19.92
C PRO A 126 -19.40 12.98 20.54
N THR A 127 -20.45 13.38 19.84
CA THR A 127 -21.41 14.37 20.35
C THR A 127 -22.27 13.69 21.41
N ALA A 128 -22.52 14.39 22.52
CA ALA A 128 -23.37 13.90 23.62
C ALA A 128 -24.83 13.64 23.22
N ASN A 129 -25.23 14.05 22.01
CA ASN A 129 -26.54 13.76 21.42
C ASN A 129 -26.35 13.06 20.07
N PRO A 130 -26.44 11.71 20.00
CA PRO A 130 -26.51 11.04 18.72
C PRO A 130 -27.79 11.48 18.01
N LYS A 131 -27.67 12.26 16.93
CA LYS A 131 -28.79 12.43 15.99
C LYS A 131 -29.03 11.06 15.39
N VAL A 132 -30.07 10.38 15.87
CA VAL A 132 -30.62 9.17 15.26
C VAL A 132 -30.77 9.46 13.77
N THR A 133 -29.93 8.83 12.96
CA THR A 133 -30.07 8.92 11.51
C THR A 133 -31.35 8.15 11.21
N GLN A 134 -32.38 8.85 10.74
CA GLN A 134 -33.65 8.22 10.35
C GLN A 134 -33.34 7.03 9.45
N HIS A 135 -33.76 5.85 9.88
CA HIS A 135 -33.77 4.65 9.06
C HIS A 135 -34.41 5.01 7.72
N TYR A 136 -33.66 4.92 6.63
CA TYR A 136 -34.23 4.97 5.29
C TYR A 136 -35.08 3.70 5.13
N GLU A 137 -36.40 3.83 5.25
CA GLU A 137 -37.31 2.75 4.86
C GLU A 137 -37.10 2.48 3.37
N VAL A 138 -36.54 1.32 3.06
CA VAL A 138 -36.48 0.81 1.69
C VAL A 138 -37.92 0.50 1.29
N TYR A 139 -38.58 1.44 0.62
CA TYR A 139 -39.86 1.19 -0.04
C TYR A 139 -39.61 0.20 -1.19
N LEU A 140 -39.84 -1.09 -0.92
CA LEU A 140 -39.93 -2.10 -1.96
C LEU A 140 -41.21 -1.83 -2.78
N PRO A 141 -41.13 -1.54 -4.09
CA PRO A 141 -42.33 -1.42 -4.90
C PRO A 141 -42.99 -2.80 -5.01
N ARG A 142 -44.27 -2.88 -4.60
CA ARG A 142 -45.10 -4.06 -4.80
C ARG A 142 -45.17 -4.38 -6.29
N LEU A 143 -44.59 -5.51 -6.69
CA LEU A 143 -44.81 -6.10 -8.01
C LEU A 143 -46.30 -6.39 -8.14
N ARG A 144 -47.01 -5.63 -9.01
CA ARG A 144 -48.35 -6.01 -9.46
C ARG A 144 -48.21 -7.24 -10.35
N GLY A 145 -48.71 -8.37 -9.86
CA GLY A 145 -48.91 -9.56 -10.69
C GLY A 145 -49.87 -9.25 -11.83
N LYS A 146 -49.48 -9.69 -13.03
CA LYS A 146 -50.37 -10.05 -14.13
C LYS A 146 -50.04 -11.49 -14.49
#